data_AF-A0A7J6VJJ9-F1
#
_entry.id   AF-A0A7J6VJJ9-F1
#
_cell.length_a   1.000
_cell.length_b   1.000
_cell.length_c   1.000
_cell.angle_alpha   90.00
_cell.angle_beta   90.00
_cell.angle_gamma   90.00
#
_symmetry.space_group_name_H-M   'P 1'
#
loop_
_entity.id
_entity.type
_entity.pdbx_description
1 polymer ?
#
loop_
_entity_poly.entity_id
_entity_poly.type
_entity_poly.pdbx_seq_one_letter_code
_entity_poly.pdbx_strand_id
1 'polypeptide(L)' 'MNAPVMVELEGETDPLEIAMKELQARKIPFTIRRYLPDGSYEDWGVDELIVEKA' A
#
# COMPACT_ATOMS: atom_id res chain seq x y z
N MET A 1 5.06 14.88 5.33
CA MET A 1 4.97 13.79 6.32
C MET A 1 6.07 12.78 5.97
N ASN A 2 7.20 12.78 6.70
CA ASN A 2 8.45 12.08 6.36
C ASN A 2 8.44 10.62 6.88
N ALA A 3 7.50 9.82 6.40
CA ALA A 3 7.48 8.40 6.73
C ALA A 3 8.72 7.69 6.14
N PRO A 4 9.25 6.64 6.78
CA PRO A 4 10.32 5.82 6.20
C PRO A 4 9.85 5.19 4.89
N VAL A 5 10.69 5.24 3.86
CA VAL A 5 10.46 4.59 2.56
C VAL A 5 10.91 3.13 2.64
N MET A 6 10.10 2.22 2.11
CA MET A 6 10.28 0.77 2.21
C MET A 6 10.97 0.15 0.98
N VAL A 7 11.16 0.95 -0.08
CA VAL A 7 11.87 0.59 -1.32
C VAL A 7 13.10 1.45 -1.53
N GLU A 8 14.01 0.98 -2.39
CA GLU A 8 15.15 1.80 -2.81
C GLU A 8 14.69 2.88 -3.79
N LEU A 9 15.15 4.11 -3.55
CA LEU A 9 14.92 5.25 -4.44
C LEU A 9 16.01 5.30 -5.51
N GLU A 10 15.60 5.44 -6.76
CA GLU A 10 16.42 5.57 -7.97
C GLU A 10 16.39 7.01 -8.52
N GLY A 11 16.07 7.99 -7.66
CA GLY A 11 15.94 9.40 -8.01
C GLY A 11 14.50 9.91 -7.99
N GLU A 12 13.53 9.07 -7.63
CA GLU A 12 12.16 9.51 -7.42
C GLU A 12 12.09 10.46 -6.22
N THR A 13 11.52 11.64 -6.45
CA THR A 13 11.26 12.64 -5.40
C THR A 13 9.78 12.88 -5.19
N ASP A 14 8.94 12.47 -6.16
CA ASP A 14 7.51 12.61 -6.07
C ASP A 14 6.91 11.56 -5.12
N PRO A 15 6.16 11.97 -4.08
CA PRO A 15 5.62 11.02 -3.11
C PRO A 15 4.65 10.00 -3.72
N LEU A 16 3.92 10.34 -4.79
CA LEU A 16 2.99 9.42 -5.43
C LEU A 16 3.76 8.34 -6.21
N GLU A 17 4.82 8.73 -6.93
CA GLU A 17 5.72 7.78 -7.60
C GLU A 17 6.35 6.79 -6.62
N ILE A 18 6.84 7.29 -5.48
CA ILE A 18 7.41 6.43 -4.43
C ILE A 18 6.37 5.45 -3.90
N ALA A 19 5.15 5.92 -3.59
CA ALA A 19 4.07 5.05 -3.11
C ALA A 19 3.65 4.01 -4.16
N MET A 20 3.62 4.36 -5.45
CA MET A 20 3.35 3.41 -6.54
C MET A 20 4.43 2.34 -6.62
N LYS A 21 5.71 2.72 -6.45
CA LYS A 21 6.84 1.77 -6.40
C LYS A 21 6.72 0.82 -5.20
N GLU A 22 6.37 1.33 -4.02
CA GLU A 22 6.11 0.50 -2.84
C GLU A 22 4.94 -0.47 -3.05
N LEU A 23 3.85 -0.02 -3.70
CA LEU A 23 2.68 -0.85 -4.00
C LEU A 23 3.06 -2.00 -4.94
N GLN A 24 3.77 -1.69 -6.03
CA GLN A 24 4.23 -2.69 -6.99
C GLN A 24 5.19 -3.71 -6.36
N ALA A 25 6.03 -3.27 -5.43
CA ALA A 25 6.94 -4.12 -4.67
C ALA A 25 6.28 -4.89 -3.51
N ARG A 26 4.97 -4.71 -3.26
CA ARG A 26 4.24 -5.28 -2.11
C ARG A 26 4.84 -4.90 -0.74
N LYS A 27 5.40 -3.69 -0.63
CA LYS A 27 6.08 -3.23 0.60
C LYS A 27 5.34 -2.15 1.37
N ILE A 28 4.15 -1.73 0.93
CA ILE A 28 3.32 -0.77 1.67
C ILE A 28 2.89 -1.40 3.00
N PRO A 29 3.24 -0.82 4.17
CA PRO A 29 2.95 -1.40 5.48
C PRO A 29 1.55 -0.98 5.98
N PHE A 30 0.52 -1.14 5.15
CA PHE A 30 -0.86 -0.78 5.48
C PHE A 30 -1.76 -2.01 5.54
N THR A 31 -2.79 -1.90 6.38
CA THR A 31 -3.88 -2.87 6.48
C THR A 31 -5.18 -2.15 6.17
N ILE A 32 -5.97 -2.72 5.27
CA ILE A 32 -7.31 -2.25 4.90
C ILE A 32 -8.34 -2.97 5.77
N ARG A 33 -9.11 -2.21 6.53
CA ARG A 33 -10.30 -2.72 7.23
C ARG A 33 -11.53 -2.64 6.33
N ARG A 34 -12.09 -3.78 5.95
CA ARG A 34 -13.32 -3.89 5.14
C ARG A 34 -14.51 -4.18 6.03
N TYR A 35 -15.32 -3.15 6.27
CA TYR A 35 -16.57 -3.28 7.03
C TYR A 35 -17.64 -3.99 6.18
N LEU A 36 -18.36 -4.91 6.83
CA LEU A 36 -19.54 -5.57 6.28
C LEU A 36 -20.81 -4.81 6.66
N PRO A 37 -21.96 -5.05 5.97
CA PRO A 37 -23.21 -4.33 6.25
C PRO A 37 -23.75 -4.48 7.66
N ASP A 38 -23.38 -5.56 8.36
CA ASP A 38 -23.75 -5.82 9.77
C ASP A 38 -22.84 -5.08 10.77
N GLY A 39 -21.84 -4.34 10.29
CA GLY A 39 -20.88 -3.60 11.10
C GLY A 39 -19.67 -4.41 11.57
N SER A 40 -19.64 -5.73 11.30
CA SER A 40 -18.42 -6.52 11.45
C SER A 40 -17.37 -6.12 10.40
N TYR A 41 -16.14 -6.59 10.52
CA TYR A 41 -15.09 -6.25 9.56
C TYR A 41 -14.05 -7.35 9.37
N GLU A 42 -13.36 -7.28 8.24
CA GLU A 42 -12.19 -8.07 7.92
C GLU A 42 -10.99 -7.14 7.72
N ASP A 43 -9.86 -7.46 8.36
CA ASP A 43 -8.59 -6.74 8.17
C ASP A 43 -7.76 -7.48 7.13
N TRP A 44 -7.41 -6.78 6.05
CA TRP A 44 -6.62 -7.31 4.94
C TRP A 44 -5.32 -6.53 4.76
N GLY A 45 -4.18 -7.21 4.74
CA GLY A 45 -2.90 -6.60 4.39
C GLY A 45 -2.89 -6.10 2.94
N VAL A 46 -2.30 -4.94 2.66
CA VAL A 46 -2.16 -4.48 1.27
C VAL A 46 -1.27 -5.44 0.46
N ASP A 47 -0.32 -6.09 1.11
CA ASP A 47 0.59 -7.08 0.56
C ASP A 47 -0.10 -8.37 0.06
N GLU A 48 -1.25 -8.76 0.63
CA GLU A 48 -2.02 -9.95 0.22
C GLU A 48 -3.12 -9.68 -0.83
N LEU A 49 -3.53 -8.42 -1.02
CA LEU A 49 -4.61 -8.09 -1.97
C LEU A 49 -4.16 -8.19 -3.43
N ILE A 50 -4.99 -8.69 -4.34
CA ILE A 50 -4.63 -8.68 -5.77
C ILE A 50 -4.63 -7.23 -6.28
N VAL A 51 -3.54 -6.83 -6.94
CA VAL A 51 -3.38 -5.51 -7.58
C VAL A 51 -3.41 -5.74 -9.08
N GLU A 52 -4.43 -5.21 -9.75
CA GLU A 52 -4.51 -5.22 -11.21
C GLU A 52 -3.57 -4.15 -11.78
N LYS A 53 -2.83 -4.50 -12.83
CA LYS A 53 -2.01 -3.54 -13.55
C LYS A 53 -2.89 -2.86 -14.60
N ALA A 54 -3.00 -1.53 -14.51
CA ALA A 54 -3.61 -0.70 -15.55
C ALA A 54 -2.73 -0.65 -16.80
#